data_AF-W1PBU7-F1
#
_entry.id   AF-W1PBU7-F1
#
_cell.length_a   1.000
_cell.length_b   1.000
_cell.length_c   1.000
_cell.angle_alpha   90.00
_cell.angle_beta   90.00
_cell.angle_gamma   90.00
#
_symmetry.space_group_name_H-M   'P 1'
#
loop_
_entity.id
_entity.type
_entity.pdbx_description
1 polymer ?
#
loop_
_entity_poly.entity_id
_entity_poly.type
_entity_poly.pdbx_seq_one_letter_code
_entity_poly.pdbx_strand_id
1 'polypeptide(L)'
;MTVNDVLLGAISYGLQKYLQLSLSKDERYKDPSVILEGLKVTSLVFFNAREDKGLQKPEMMFTSNSKAPWGNRIYFFLRPIPFGMPKDPTYFVKQASSSTKRSKSSLGVLLGRKFLVFKARYRDPEVAASSFYNSMSSTTLALSNMVGPKEKIAIEGHPIKDFSFFVTGIPLSLFLSVVSYMDHVNLRATGTKGYVDTETLCRCITEAFQEIKDSLVS
;
A
#
# COMPACT_ATOMS: atom_id res chain seq x y z
N MET A 1 -6.36 -3.06 16.17
CA MET A 1 -5.52 -2.24 15.28
C MET A 1 -4.41 -3.15 14.78
N THR A 2 -4.12 -3.17 13.48
CA THR A 2 -3.11 -4.06 12.88
C THR A 2 -1.89 -3.28 12.40
N VAL A 3 -0.76 -3.97 12.18
CA VAL A 3 0.45 -3.37 11.58
C VAL A 3 0.12 -2.67 10.25
N ASN A 4 -0.76 -3.26 9.44
CA ASN A 4 -1.22 -2.65 8.18
C ASN A 4 -1.93 -1.32 8.42
N ASP A 5 -2.73 -1.20 9.49
CA ASP A 5 -3.44 0.05 9.78
C ASP A 5 -2.46 1.16 10.20
N VAL A 6 -1.42 0.81 10.94
CA VAL A 6 -0.34 1.74 11.33
C VAL A 6 0.44 2.19 10.09
N LEU A 7 0.86 1.26 9.22
CA LEU A 7 1.58 1.58 7.99
C LEU A 7 0.75 2.46 7.05
N LEU A 8 -0.53 2.14 6.85
CA LEU A 8 -1.43 2.95 6.02
C LEU A 8 -1.66 4.34 6.62
N GLY A 9 -1.75 4.45 7.95
CA GLY A 9 -1.83 5.71 8.65
C GLY A 9 -0.56 6.55 8.46
N ALA A 10 0.62 5.97 8.68
CA ALA A 10 1.90 6.63 8.49
C ALA A 10 2.12 7.07 7.04
N ILE A 11 1.73 6.26 6.06
CA ILE A 11 1.79 6.64 4.64
C ILE A 11 0.86 7.81 4.34
N SER A 12 -0.36 7.81 4.90
CA SER A 12 -1.33 8.89 4.68
C SER A 12 -0.82 10.20 5.31
N TYR A 13 -0.29 10.13 6.53
CA TYR A 13 0.29 11.28 7.21
C TYR A 13 1.57 11.80 6.53
N GLY A 14 2.46 10.90 6.14
CA GLY A 14 3.67 11.24 5.39
C GLY A 14 3.38 11.85 4.03
N LEU A 15 2.36 11.36 3.32
CA LEU A 15 1.90 11.96 2.06
C LEU A 15 1.40 13.39 2.28
N GLN A 16 0.68 13.64 3.37
CA GLN A 16 0.27 14.99 3.73
C GLN A 16 1.48 15.89 3.98
N LYS A 17 2.45 15.46 4.81
CA LYS A 17 3.68 16.23 5.08
C LYS A 17 4.44 16.53 3.79
N TYR A 18 4.55 15.53 2.91
CA TYR A 18 5.19 15.67 1.60
C TYR A 18 4.50 16.73 0.72
N LEU A 19 3.17 16.69 0.64
CA LEU A 19 2.40 17.66 -0.14
C LEU A 19 2.47 19.05 0.49
N GLN A 20 2.40 19.18 1.81
CA GLN A 20 2.59 20.45 2.52
C GLN A 20 3.95 21.07 2.18
N LEU A 21 5.02 20.27 2.30
CA LEU A 21 6.37 20.72 1.99
C LEU A 21 6.52 21.12 0.52
N SER A 22 5.92 20.35 -0.39
CA SER A 22 5.99 20.63 -1.83
C SER A 22 5.23 21.90 -2.21
N LEU A 23 4.02 22.09 -1.66
CA LEU A 23 3.20 23.27 -1.90
C LEU A 23 3.81 24.53 -1.26
N SER A 24 4.43 24.42 -0.09
CA SER A 24 5.07 25.55 0.59
C SER A 24 6.28 26.12 -0.17
N LYS A 25 6.88 25.33 -1.09
CA LYS A 25 7.98 25.79 -1.94
C LYS A 25 7.52 26.62 -3.14
N ASP A 26 6.23 26.63 -3.43
CA ASP A 26 5.65 27.31 -4.58
C ASP A 26 4.84 28.51 -4.10
N GLU A 27 5.34 29.71 -4.38
CA GLU A 27 4.76 30.99 -3.92
C GLU A 27 3.31 31.23 -4.38
N ARG A 28 2.82 30.47 -5.37
CA ARG A 28 1.42 30.49 -5.79
C ARG A 28 0.47 29.99 -4.70
N TYR A 29 0.97 29.16 -3.78
CA TYR A 29 0.16 28.51 -2.75
C TYR A 29 0.42 29.16 -1.39
N LYS A 30 -0.30 30.28 -1.13
CA LYS A 30 -0.17 31.06 0.11
C LYS A 30 -0.55 30.29 1.39
N ASP A 31 -1.51 29.36 1.29
CA ASP A 31 -1.88 28.47 2.38
C ASP A 31 -2.03 27.02 1.87
N PRO A 32 -1.00 26.18 2.06
CA PRO A 32 -1.04 24.76 1.70
C PRO A 32 -2.18 23.99 2.37
N SER A 33 -2.64 24.42 3.55
CA SER A 33 -3.66 23.69 4.34
C SER A 33 -5.01 23.71 3.65
N VAL A 34 -5.42 24.86 3.10
CA VAL A 34 -6.68 25.02 2.36
C VAL A 34 -6.72 24.11 1.13
N ILE A 35 -5.59 23.99 0.44
CA ILE A 35 -5.49 23.13 -0.76
C ILE A 35 -5.62 21.66 -0.37
N LEU A 36 -4.99 21.25 0.72
CA LEU A 36 -5.02 19.87 1.19
C LEU A 36 -6.41 19.46 1.66
N GLU A 37 -7.14 20.35 2.33
CA GLU A 37 -8.52 20.09 2.73
C GLU A 37 -9.46 19.85 1.54
N GLY A 38 -9.21 20.51 0.41
CA GLY A 38 -9.95 20.31 -0.84
C GLY A 38 -9.49 19.11 -1.67
N LEU A 39 -8.34 18.52 -1.35
CA LEU A 39 -7.70 17.52 -2.19
C LEU A 39 -8.37 16.15 -2.05
N LYS A 40 -8.80 15.57 -3.17
CA LYS A 40 -9.37 14.22 -3.23
C LYS A 40 -8.36 13.24 -3.80
N VAL A 41 -7.64 12.54 -2.93
CA VAL A 41 -6.73 11.46 -3.34
C VAL A 41 -7.39 10.12 -3.09
N THR A 42 -7.41 9.27 -4.12
CA THR A 42 -7.86 7.88 -3.99
C THR A 42 -6.67 6.96 -4.20
N SER A 43 -6.42 6.11 -3.21
CA SER A 43 -5.40 5.06 -3.27
C SER A 43 -6.01 3.71 -3.64
N LEU A 44 -5.27 2.92 -4.41
CA LEU A 44 -5.54 1.52 -4.65
C LEU A 44 -4.72 0.70 -3.65
N VAL A 45 -5.35 -0.06 -2.76
CA VAL A 45 -4.63 -0.80 -1.71
C VAL A 45 -4.69 -2.29 -1.98
N PHE A 46 -3.52 -2.92 -2.13
CA PHE A 46 -3.34 -4.35 -2.34
C PHE A 46 -3.03 -5.08 -1.03
N PHE A 47 -3.66 -6.24 -0.83
CA PHE A 47 -3.40 -7.13 0.30
C PHE A 47 -3.18 -8.56 -0.18
N ASN A 48 -2.30 -9.27 0.52
CA ASN A 48 -2.12 -10.70 0.34
C ASN A 48 -3.41 -11.45 0.74
N ALA A 49 -3.97 -12.17 -0.23
CA ALA A 49 -5.21 -12.95 -0.09
C ALA A 49 -4.99 -14.37 0.46
N ARG A 50 -3.74 -14.77 0.73
CA ARG A 50 -3.42 -16.08 1.28
C ARG A 50 -3.86 -16.20 2.73
N GLU A 51 -4.29 -17.40 3.09
CA GLU A 51 -4.66 -17.75 4.45
C GLU A 51 -3.40 -17.91 5.31
N ASP A 52 -2.41 -18.63 4.80
CA ASP A 52 -1.09 -18.73 5.42
C ASP A 52 -0.13 -17.69 4.82
N LYS A 53 0.55 -16.96 5.71
CA LYS A 53 1.43 -15.82 5.40
C LYS A 53 2.88 -16.07 5.84
N GLY A 54 3.17 -17.26 6.35
CA GLY A 54 4.53 -17.66 6.73
C GLY A 54 5.36 -18.16 5.55
N LEU A 55 6.63 -18.47 5.83
CA LEU A 55 7.52 -19.12 4.88
C LEU A 55 6.94 -20.48 4.45
N GLN A 56 6.83 -20.69 3.14
CA GLN A 56 6.29 -21.93 2.57
C GLN A 56 7.39 -22.69 1.86
N LYS A 57 7.35 -24.02 1.96
CA LYS A 57 8.12 -24.87 1.05
C LYS A 57 7.51 -24.77 -0.36
N PRO A 58 8.31 -24.52 -1.41
CA PRO A 58 7.79 -24.35 -2.77
C PRO A 58 6.86 -25.49 -3.21
N GLU A 59 7.21 -26.74 -2.91
CA GLU A 59 6.40 -27.93 -3.23
C GLU A 59 4.98 -27.84 -2.66
N MET A 60 4.83 -27.35 -1.43
CA MET A 60 3.53 -27.22 -0.76
C MET A 60 2.64 -26.17 -1.42
N MET A 61 3.21 -25.20 -2.14
CA MET A 61 2.46 -24.15 -2.83
C MET A 61 1.79 -24.64 -4.11
N PHE A 62 2.21 -25.80 -4.65
CA PHE A 62 1.62 -26.42 -5.85
C PHE A 62 0.55 -27.47 -5.52
N THR A 63 0.34 -27.77 -4.23
CA THR A 63 -0.72 -28.72 -3.82
C THR A 63 -2.11 -28.12 -3.99
N SER A 64 -3.09 -28.97 -4.34
CA SER A 64 -4.47 -28.55 -4.63
C SER A 64 -5.19 -27.87 -3.45
N ASN A 65 -4.84 -28.25 -2.22
CA ASN A 65 -5.40 -27.69 -0.98
C ASN A 65 -4.45 -26.74 -0.26
N SER A 66 -3.48 -26.16 -0.98
CA SER A 66 -2.53 -25.23 -0.39
C SER A 66 -3.23 -23.99 0.17
N LYS A 67 -2.93 -23.65 1.42
CA LYS A 67 -3.36 -22.39 2.06
C LYS A 67 -2.56 -21.17 1.59
N ALA A 68 -1.48 -21.41 0.85
CA ALA A 68 -0.59 -20.41 0.28
C ALA A 68 -0.20 -20.77 -1.17
N PRO A 69 -1.17 -20.88 -2.09
CA PRO A 69 -0.92 -21.38 -3.43
C PRO A 69 0.01 -20.45 -4.23
N TRP A 70 0.74 -21.04 -5.18
CA TRP A 70 1.61 -20.33 -6.10
C TRP A 70 0.84 -19.32 -6.98
N GLY A 71 1.53 -18.26 -7.42
CA GLY A 71 1.01 -17.19 -8.27
C GLY A 71 0.44 -15.97 -7.53
N ASN A 72 -0.17 -15.04 -8.27
CA ASN A 72 -0.69 -13.79 -7.69
C ASN A 72 -2.03 -14.00 -6.98
N ARG A 73 -2.00 -13.92 -5.64
CA ARG A 73 -3.18 -14.04 -4.77
C ARG A 73 -3.38 -12.74 -4.02
N ILE A 74 -4.03 -11.78 -4.68
CA ILE A 74 -4.24 -10.44 -4.14
C ILE A 74 -5.73 -10.14 -3.99
N TYR A 75 -6.05 -9.37 -2.97
CA TYR A 75 -7.25 -8.55 -2.89
C TYR A 75 -6.86 -7.09 -3.09
N PHE A 76 -7.78 -6.30 -3.61
CA PHE A 76 -7.59 -4.86 -3.67
C PHE A 76 -8.88 -4.10 -3.41
N PHE A 77 -8.74 -2.87 -2.95
CA PHE A 77 -9.86 -1.93 -2.84
C PHE A 77 -9.39 -0.50 -2.99
N LEU A 78 -10.34 0.36 -3.35
CA LEU A 78 -10.15 1.80 -3.41
C LEU A 78 -10.34 2.40 -2.01
N ARG A 79 -9.39 3.23 -1.59
CA ARG A 79 -9.42 3.94 -0.32
C ARG A 79 -9.13 5.42 -0.54
N PRO A 80 -10.09 6.32 -0.24
CA PRO A 80 -9.80 7.74 -0.11
C PRO A 80 -8.73 7.97 0.95
N ILE A 81 -7.69 8.73 0.61
CA ILE A 81 -6.69 9.17 1.57
C ILE A 81 -7.23 10.45 2.22
N PRO A 82 -7.34 10.47 3.56
CA PRO A 82 -7.71 11.67 4.27
C PRO A 82 -6.56 12.68 4.30
N PHE A 83 -6.90 13.95 4.11
CA PHE A 83 -6.03 15.07 4.40
C PHE A 83 -6.72 16.02 5.37
N GLY A 84 -5.93 16.74 6.15
CA GLY A 84 -6.38 17.70 7.14
C GLY A 84 -5.34 17.82 8.25
N MET A 85 -5.47 18.82 9.12
CA MET A 85 -4.49 19.08 10.20
C MET A 85 -5.01 18.57 11.56
N PRO A 86 -5.10 17.24 11.81
CA PRO A 86 -5.44 16.76 13.15
C PRO A 86 -4.28 17.08 14.09
N LYS A 87 -4.60 17.50 15.32
CA LYS A 87 -3.59 17.73 16.37
C LYS A 87 -2.90 16.43 16.84
N ASP A 88 -3.51 15.28 16.53
CA ASP A 88 -3.09 13.95 16.98
C ASP A 88 -2.59 13.13 15.77
N PRO A 89 -1.29 12.75 15.71
CA PRO A 89 -0.73 11.90 14.65
C PRO A 89 -1.46 10.55 14.50
N THR A 90 -2.05 10.02 15.59
CA THR A 90 -2.78 8.74 15.56
C THR A 90 -4.12 8.83 14.83
N TYR A 91 -4.59 10.05 14.49
CA TYR A 91 -5.80 10.26 13.68
C TYR A 91 -5.77 9.44 12.38
N PHE A 92 -4.66 9.52 11.65
CA PHE A 92 -4.51 8.82 10.36
C PHE A 92 -4.56 7.29 10.53
N VAL A 93 -4.04 6.77 11.64
CA VAL A 93 -4.09 5.34 11.98
C VAL A 93 -5.51 4.90 12.32
N LYS A 94 -6.24 5.69 13.12
CA LYS A 94 -7.66 5.44 13.48
C LYS A 94 -8.53 5.41 12.22
N GLN A 95 -8.28 6.32 11.28
CA GLN A 95 -8.99 6.38 10.02
C GLN A 95 -8.62 5.22 9.09
N ALA A 96 -7.34 4.87 8.98
CA ALA A 96 -6.90 3.69 8.24
C ALA A 96 -7.55 2.41 8.79
N SER A 97 -7.53 2.20 10.10
CA SER A 97 -8.18 1.06 10.78
C SER A 97 -9.67 0.98 10.47
N SER A 98 -10.38 2.11 10.51
CA SER A 98 -11.81 2.19 10.19
C SER A 98 -12.08 1.85 8.72
N SER A 99 -11.28 2.40 7.78
CA SER A 99 -11.38 2.06 6.36
C SER A 99 -11.10 0.58 6.10
N THR A 100 -10.04 0.01 6.68
CA THR A 100 -9.68 -1.40 6.53
C THR A 100 -10.80 -2.31 7.02
N LYS A 101 -11.38 -2.03 8.20
CA LYS A 101 -12.51 -2.80 8.74
C LYS A 101 -13.70 -2.77 7.80
N ARG A 102 -14.08 -1.58 7.31
CA ARG A 102 -15.19 -1.41 6.36
C ARG A 102 -14.92 -2.14 5.04
N SER A 103 -13.72 -2.06 4.51
CA SER A 103 -13.35 -2.73 3.24
C SER A 103 -13.38 -4.25 3.40
N LYS A 104 -12.86 -4.80 4.51
CA LYS A 104 -12.90 -6.24 4.79
C LYS A 104 -14.31 -6.77 5.00
N SER A 105 -15.20 -5.99 5.61
CA SER A 105 -16.60 -6.36 5.77
C SER A 105 -17.41 -6.16 4.48
N SER A 106 -16.88 -5.45 3.50
CA SER A 106 -17.58 -5.22 2.24
C SER A 106 -17.51 -6.44 1.33
N LEU A 107 -18.67 -6.89 0.85
CA LEU A 107 -18.77 -7.89 -0.21
C LEU A 107 -18.00 -7.46 -1.48
N GLY A 108 -17.79 -6.15 -1.68
CA GLY A 108 -17.10 -5.60 -2.85
C GLY A 108 -15.67 -6.10 -3.06
N VAL A 109 -14.90 -6.34 -1.99
CA VAL A 109 -13.52 -6.86 -2.11
C VAL A 109 -13.50 -8.31 -2.57
N LEU A 110 -14.40 -9.13 -2.01
CA LEU A 110 -14.53 -10.54 -2.36
C LEU A 110 -15.12 -10.70 -3.78
N LEU A 111 -16.14 -9.90 -4.10
CA LEU A 111 -16.80 -9.90 -5.41
C LEU A 111 -15.89 -9.32 -6.50
N GLY A 112 -15.08 -8.30 -6.21
CA GLY A 112 -14.16 -7.70 -7.19
C GLY A 112 -13.16 -8.71 -7.76
N ARG A 113 -12.51 -9.49 -6.89
CA ARG A 113 -11.62 -10.58 -7.35
C ARG A 113 -12.40 -11.65 -8.12
N LYS A 114 -13.54 -12.11 -7.60
CA LYS A 114 -14.36 -13.12 -8.28
C LYS A 114 -14.82 -12.64 -9.66
N PHE A 115 -15.15 -11.35 -9.78
CA PHE A 115 -15.56 -10.72 -11.03
C PHE A 115 -14.42 -10.63 -12.06
N LEU A 116 -13.20 -10.29 -11.62
CA LEU A 116 -12.03 -10.32 -12.50
C LEU A 116 -11.70 -11.74 -12.98
N VAL A 117 -11.72 -12.72 -12.07
CA VAL A 117 -11.51 -14.14 -12.41
C VAL A 117 -12.60 -14.64 -13.36
N PHE A 118 -13.86 -14.26 -13.10
CA PHE A 118 -14.99 -14.58 -13.96
C PHE A 118 -14.79 -14.01 -15.37
N LYS A 119 -14.45 -12.72 -15.50
CA LYS A 119 -14.18 -12.11 -16.81
C LYS A 119 -13.02 -12.77 -17.54
N ALA A 120 -11.93 -13.08 -16.84
CA ALA A 120 -10.78 -13.74 -17.44
C ALA A 120 -11.10 -15.17 -17.93
N ARG A 121 -11.98 -15.89 -17.21
CA ARG A 121 -12.33 -17.27 -17.53
C ARG A 121 -13.45 -17.41 -18.56
N TYR A 122 -14.43 -16.52 -18.54
CA TYR A 122 -15.68 -16.67 -19.31
C TYR A 122 -15.89 -15.61 -20.39
N ARG A 123 -15.06 -14.57 -20.45
CA ARG A 123 -15.08 -13.60 -21.57
C ARG A 123 -13.77 -13.66 -22.34
N ASP A 124 -12.78 -12.92 -21.83
CA ASP A 124 -11.49 -12.73 -22.47
C ASP A 124 -10.51 -12.20 -21.41
N PRO A 125 -9.32 -12.80 -21.26
CA PRO A 125 -8.24 -12.25 -20.45
C PRO A 125 -7.95 -10.76 -20.72
N GLU A 126 -8.03 -10.29 -21.96
CA GLU A 126 -7.81 -8.88 -22.32
C GLU A 126 -8.87 -7.96 -21.72
N VAL A 127 -10.14 -8.38 -21.72
CA VAL A 127 -11.24 -7.62 -21.11
C VAL A 127 -11.07 -7.53 -19.58
N ALA A 128 -10.60 -8.61 -18.95
CA ALA A 128 -10.29 -8.60 -17.53
C ALA A 128 -9.10 -7.67 -17.22
N ALA A 129 -8.04 -7.74 -18.01
CA ALA A 129 -6.85 -6.89 -17.89
C ALA A 129 -7.20 -5.41 -18.10
N SER A 130 -7.94 -5.08 -19.16
CA SER A 130 -8.41 -3.71 -19.45
C SER A 130 -9.27 -3.14 -18.32
N SER A 131 -10.19 -3.95 -17.76
CA SER A 131 -10.98 -3.52 -16.62
C SER A 131 -10.13 -3.21 -15.38
N PHE A 132 -9.12 -4.05 -15.11
CA PHE A 132 -8.21 -3.84 -14.00
C PHE A 132 -7.31 -2.62 -14.24
N TYR A 133 -6.82 -2.44 -15.46
CA TYR A 133 -6.07 -1.28 -15.90
C TYR A 133 -6.86 0.02 -15.68
N ASN A 134 -8.11 0.08 -16.14
CA ASN A 134 -8.99 1.25 -15.95
C ASN A 134 -9.26 1.55 -14.46
N SER A 135 -9.33 0.50 -13.63
CA SER A 135 -9.48 0.67 -12.18
C SER A 135 -8.21 1.23 -11.54
N MET A 136 -7.02 0.87 -12.05
CA MET A 136 -5.75 1.44 -11.60
C MET A 136 -5.58 2.89 -12.07
N SER A 137 -5.86 3.17 -13.35
CA SER A 137 -5.65 4.49 -13.96
C SER A 137 -6.56 5.59 -13.42
N SER A 138 -7.64 5.23 -12.73
CA SER A 138 -8.55 6.14 -12.04
C SER A 138 -8.13 6.45 -10.58
N THR A 139 -6.98 5.93 -10.14
CA THR A 139 -6.43 6.19 -8.81
C THR A 139 -5.18 7.06 -8.86
N THR A 140 -4.92 7.78 -7.78
CA THR A 140 -3.78 8.68 -7.68
C THR A 140 -2.48 7.93 -7.37
N LEU A 141 -2.58 6.87 -6.56
CA LEU A 141 -1.46 6.03 -6.18
C LEU A 141 -1.92 4.61 -5.85
N ALA A 142 -0.98 3.67 -5.79
CA ALA A 142 -1.23 2.37 -5.20
C ALA A 142 -0.27 2.03 -4.07
N LEU A 143 -0.77 1.23 -3.13
CA LEU A 143 -0.09 0.76 -1.94
C LEU A 143 -0.15 -0.76 -1.93
N SER A 144 0.99 -1.42 -1.72
CA SER A 144 1.04 -2.87 -1.49
C SER A 144 1.83 -3.16 -0.23
N ASN A 145 1.29 -4.00 0.65
CA ASN A 145 2.02 -4.48 1.82
C ASN A 145 2.12 -6.00 1.84
N MET A 146 3.34 -6.50 2.05
CA MET A 146 3.62 -7.91 2.24
C MET A 146 4.32 -8.14 3.57
N VAL A 147 3.66 -8.90 4.44
CA VAL A 147 4.32 -9.43 5.65
C VAL A 147 5.21 -10.58 5.21
N GLY A 148 6.52 -10.37 5.26
CA GLY A 148 7.52 -11.41 5.00
C GLY A 148 7.88 -12.21 6.26
N PRO A 149 8.83 -13.16 6.13
CA PRO A 149 9.18 -14.07 7.22
C PRO A 149 9.89 -13.33 8.36
N LYS A 150 9.73 -13.87 9.57
CA LYS A 150 10.48 -13.42 10.75
C LYS A 150 11.81 -14.14 10.87
N GLU A 151 11.85 -15.36 10.35
CA GLU A 151 13.02 -16.21 10.28
C GLU A 151 14.01 -15.66 9.25
N LYS A 152 15.29 -15.77 9.57
CA LYS A 152 16.36 -15.43 8.63
C LYS A 152 16.35 -16.44 7.48
N ILE A 153 16.24 -15.95 6.25
CA ILE A 153 16.30 -16.77 5.03
C ILE A 153 17.66 -16.64 4.35
N ALA A 154 18.01 -17.64 3.56
CA ALA A 154 19.25 -17.68 2.79
C ALA A 154 18.99 -18.18 1.37
N ILE A 155 19.73 -17.66 0.40
CA ILE A 155 19.80 -18.18 -0.97
C ILE A 155 21.13 -18.91 -1.10
N GLU A 156 21.10 -20.21 -1.37
CA GLU A 156 22.30 -21.04 -1.52
C GLU A 156 23.29 -20.89 -0.35
N GLY A 157 22.76 -20.86 0.89
CA GLY A 157 23.56 -20.68 2.10
C GLY A 157 23.98 -19.23 2.40
N HIS A 158 23.73 -18.28 1.49
CA HIS A 158 24.03 -16.86 1.72
C HIS A 158 22.83 -16.17 2.38
N PRO A 159 22.97 -15.67 3.63
CA PRO A 159 21.85 -15.07 4.34
C PRO A 159 21.42 -13.75 3.69
N ILE A 160 20.12 -13.58 3.48
CA ILE A 160 19.57 -12.33 2.95
C ILE A 160 19.51 -11.32 4.09
N LYS A 161 20.06 -10.12 3.84
CA LYS A 161 19.98 -8.98 4.75
C LYS A 161 18.61 -8.30 4.69
N ASP A 162 18.11 -8.06 3.49
CA ASP A 162 16.84 -7.38 3.24
C ASP A 162 16.36 -7.69 1.82
N PHE A 163 15.06 -7.52 1.56
CA PHE A 163 14.51 -7.61 0.22
C PHE A 163 13.29 -6.70 0.04
N SER A 164 13.05 -6.34 -1.20
CA SER A 164 11.95 -5.45 -1.59
C SER A 164 11.40 -5.87 -2.94
N PHE A 165 10.18 -5.45 -3.25
CA PHE A 165 9.61 -5.61 -4.59
C PHE A 165 9.06 -4.27 -5.07
N PHE A 166 8.92 -4.15 -6.38
CA PHE A 166 8.25 -3.04 -7.03
C PHE A 166 7.51 -3.57 -8.26
N VAL A 167 6.52 -2.81 -8.73
CA VAL A 167 5.73 -3.15 -9.92
C VAL A 167 5.99 -2.07 -10.97
N THR A 168 6.32 -2.49 -12.19
CA THR A 168 6.51 -1.59 -13.34
C THR A 168 5.44 -1.85 -14.40
N GLY A 169 5.29 -0.92 -15.34
CA GLY A 169 4.34 -1.06 -16.45
C GLY A 169 2.86 -0.95 -16.06
N ILE A 170 2.58 -0.35 -14.90
CA ILE A 170 1.21 -0.06 -14.43
C ILE A 170 0.86 1.41 -14.68
N PRO A 171 -0.41 1.76 -14.89
CA PRO A 171 -0.84 3.13 -15.20
C PRO A 171 -0.91 4.01 -13.94
N LEU A 172 0.18 4.06 -13.18
CA LEU A 172 0.25 4.75 -11.89
C LEU A 172 1.53 5.57 -11.81
N SER A 173 1.36 6.85 -11.44
CA SER A 173 2.48 7.77 -11.27
C SER A 173 3.17 7.64 -9.91
N LEU A 174 2.55 6.94 -8.96
CA LEU A 174 3.10 6.65 -7.64
C LEU A 174 2.68 5.25 -7.19
N PHE A 175 3.66 4.42 -6.85
CA PHE A 175 3.49 3.12 -6.24
C PHE A 175 4.34 3.03 -4.97
N LEU A 176 3.70 2.71 -3.84
CA LEU A 176 4.39 2.44 -2.58
C LEU A 176 4.32 0.94 -2.27
N SER A 177 5.50 0.35 -2.07
CA SER A 177 5.69 -1.04 -1.74
C SER A 177 6.23 -1.16 -0.33
N VAL A 178 5.59 -1.97 0.50
CA VAL A 178 6.04 -2.26 1.86
C VAL A 178 6.27 -3.76 2.02
N VAL A 179 7.42 -4.12 2.55
CA VAL A 179 7.78 -5.48 2.94
C VAL A 179 8.26 -5.46 4.37
N SER A 180 7.80 -6.40 5.20
CA SER A 180 8.45 -6.66 6.49
C SER A 180 9.34 -7.91 6.43
N TYR A 181 10.55 -7.85 6.94
CA TYR A 181 11.46 -9.00 7.05
C TYR A 181 12.30 -8.89 8.33
N MET A 182 12.38 -9.96 9.13
CA MET A 182 13.10 -9.97 10.41
C MET A 182 12.76 -8.76 11.32
N ASP A 183 11.48 -8.45 11.43
CA ASP A 183 10.93 -7.29 12.18
C ASP A 183 11.39 -5.90 11.67
N HIS A 184 12.10 -5.84 10.54
CA HIS A 184 12.39 -4.61 9.81
C HIS A 184 11.34 -4.36 8.74
N VAL A 185 10.95 -3.10 8.55
CA VAL A 185 10.02 -2.70 7.49
C VAL A 185 10.80 -1.95 6.41
N ASN A 186 10.77 -2.48 5.18
CA ASN A 186 11.29 -1.83 4.00
C ASN A 186 10.15 -1.14 3.24
N LEU A 187 10.22 0.19 3.11
CA LEU A 187 9.33 0.99 2.28
C LEU A 187 10.08 1.43 1.03
N ARG A 188 9.50 1.16 -0.14
CA ARG A 188 9.97 1.68 -1.42
C ARG A 188 8.90 2.49 -2.11
N ALA A 189 9.28 3.67 -2.60
CA ALA A 189 8.46 4.49 -3.47
C ALA A 189 8.97 4.42 -4.91
N THR A 190 8.06 4.20 -5.85
CA THR A 190 8.32 4.34 -7.29
C THR A 190 7.42 5.44 -7.82
N GLY A 191 8.01 6.47 -8.43
CA GLY A 191 7.28 7.64 -8.91
C GLY A 191 7.69 8.03 -10.33
N THR A 192 6.80 8.70 -11.06
CA THR A 192 7.12 9.27 -12.38
C THR A 192 8.20 10.34 -12.21
N LYS A 193 9.32 10.16 -12.91
CA LYS A 193 10.46 11.09 -12.89
C LYS A 193 10.00 12.51 -13.25
N GLY A 194 10.42 13.49 -12.45
CA GLY A 194 10.05 14.91 -12.63
C GLY A 194 8.71 15.31 -12.01
N TYR A 195 7.88 14.36 -11.57
CA TYR A 195 6.59 14.64 -10.93
C TYR A 195 6.55 14.28 -9.45
N VAL A 196 7.27 13.23 -9.04
CA VAL A 196 7.31 12.79 -7.65
C VAL A 196 8.76 12.74 -7.17
N ASP A 197 9.06 13.52 -6.13
CA ASP A 197 10.30 13.40 -5.37
C ASP A 197 10.14 12.27 -4.35
N THR A 198 10.53 11.06 -4.78
CA THR A 198 10.40 9.84 -3.98
C THR A 198 11.28 9.85 -2.74
N GLU A 199 12.41 10.57 -2.75
CA GLU A 199 13.31 10.64 -1.60
C GLU A 199 12.69 11.48 -0.48
N THR A 200 12.21 12.68 -0.83
CA THR A 200 11.47 13.53 0.12
C THR A 200 10.21 12.82 0.61
N LEU A 201 9.46 12.14 -0.28
CA LEU A 201 8.27 11.39 0.12
C LEU A 201 8.60 10.29 1.13
N CYS A 202 9.62 9.46 0.86
CA CYS A 202 10.05 8.42 1.78
C CYS A 202 10.47 9.00 3.13
N ARG A 203 11.24 10.09 3.14
CA ARG A 203 11.63 10.79 4.37
C ARG A 203 10.41 11.26 5.17
N CYS A 204 9.44 11.91 4.53
CA CYS A 204 8.22 12.36 5.18
C CYS A 204 7.40 11.19 5.77
N ILE A 205 7.34 10.05 5.10
CA ILE A 205 6.66 8.84 5.61
C ILE A 205 7.41 8.25 6.81
N THR A 206 8.74 8.20 6.76
CA THR A 206 9.57 7.72 7.88
C THR A 206 9.41 8.61 9.12
N GLU A 207 9.46 9.93 8.96
CA GLU A 207 9.21 10.88 10.04
C GLU A 207 7.79 10.71 10.62
N ALA A 208 6.77 10.63 9.76
CA ALA A 208 5.39 10.40 10.18
C ALA A 208 5.22 9.10 10.97
N PHE A 209 5.90 8.03 10.57
CA PHE A 209 5.90 6.76 11.30
C PHE A 209 6.53 6.92 12.70
N GLN A 210 7.64 7.66 12.80
CA GLN A 210 8.32 7.91 14.06
C GLN A 210 7.46 8.77 15.01
N GLU A 211 6.85 9.84 14.52
CA GLU A 211 5.94 10.69 15.31
C GLU A 211 4.73 9.90 15.84
N ILE A 212 4.13 9.04 15.01
CA ILE A 212 3.06 8.15 15.44
C ILE A 212 3.56 7.20 16.53
N LYS A 213 4.73 6.60 16.37
CA LYS A 213 5.31 5.70 17.36
C LYS A 213 5.53 6.42 18.70
N ASP A 214 6.08 7.62 18.67
CA ASP A 214 6.38 8.39 19.88
C ASP A 214 5.10 8.81 20.61
N SER A 215 4.05 9.17 19.88
CA SER A 215 2.73 9.50 20.45
C SER A 215 2.00 8.33 21.13
N LEU A 216 2.44 7.09 20.90
CA LEU A 216 1.87 5.88 21.53
C LEU A 216 2.62 5.45 22.79
N VAL A 217 3.80 6.01 23.04
CA VAL A 217 4.67 5.69 24.18
C VAL A 217 4.62 6.77 25.27
N SER A 218 4.16 7.99 24.92
CA SER A 218 3.87 9.09 25.84
C SER A 218 2.54 8.93 26.56
#